data_AF-A0A5E7YXT3-F1
#
_entry.id   AF-A0A5E7YXT3-F1
#
_cell.length_a   1.000
_cell.length_b   1.000
_cell.length_c   1.000
_cell.angle_alpha   90.00
_cell.angle_beta   90.00
_cell.angle_gamma   90.00
#
_symmetry.space_group_name_H-M   'P 1'
#
loop_
_entity.id
_entity.type
_entity.pdbx_description
1 polymer ?
#
loop_
_entity_poly.entity_id
_entity_poly.type
_entity_poly.pdbx_seq_one_letter_code
_entity_poly.pdbx_strand_id
1 'polypeptide(L)'
;MKASEIPTDFKALNVTSAAFGNGGIISGKYTCDGKNVNPPLDVSEIPLEAKSLVLIVEDPDALGKTWLHWLVWNILSCIISWKTQCLALKE
;
A
#
# COMPACT_ATOMS: atom_id res chain seq x y z
N MET A 1 9.36 11.71 36.50
CA MET A 1 8.90 12.00 35.13
C MET A 1 8.67 10.64 34.47
N LYS A 2 7.42 10.19 34.33
CA LYS A 2 7.14 8.93 33.62
C LYS A 2 7.11 9.24 32.13
N ALA A 3 7.89 8.49 31.34
CA ALA A 3 7.73 8.48 29.89
C ALA A 3 6.28 8.09 29.59
N SER A 4 5.59 8.91 28.80
CA SER A 4 4.29 8.56 28.23
C SER A 4 4.50 7.32 27.38
N GLU A 5 3.85 6.23 27.75
CA GLU A 5 3.79 4.99 26.96
C GLU A 5 3.26 5.35 25.56
N ILE A 6 4.11 5.18 24.54
CA ILE A 6 3.67 5.28 23.14
C ILE A 6 2.68 4.11 22.95
N PRO A 7 1.45 4.34 22.48
CA PRO A 7 0.52 3.25 22.19
C PRO A 7 1.19 2.30 21.19
N THR A 8 1.45 1.05 21.60
CA THR A 8 2.09 0.01 20.78
C THR A 8 1.08 -0.94 20.13
N ASP A 9 -0.22 -0.70 20.32
CA ASP A 9 -1.28 -1.50 19.71
C ASP A 9 -1.61 -1.00 18.29
N PHE A 10 -0.63 -1.10 17.41
CA PHE A 10 -0.84 -0.90 15.97
C PHE A 10 -1.20 -2.24 15.36
N LYS A 11 -2.46 -2.40 14.95
CA LYS A 11 -2.87 -3.56 14.17
C LYS A 11 -2.15 -3.53 12.82
N ALA A 12 -1.33 -4.53 12.54
CA ALA A 12 -0.60 -4.62 11.28
C ALA A 12 -1.59 -4.81 10.10
N LEU A 13 -1.46 -3.96 9.09
CA LEU A 13 -2.16 -4.14 7.81
C LEU A 13 -1.53 -5.30 7.05
N ASN A 14 -2.35 -6.07 6.33
CA ASN A 14 -1.85 -7.10 5.44
C ASN A 14 -1.93 -6.62 3.99
N VAL A 15 -0.78 -6.51 3.32
CA VAL A 15 -0.64 -6.04 1.93
C VAL A 15 -0.09 -7.17 1.08
N THR A 16 -0.80 -7.52 0.01
CA THR A 16 -0.44 -8.64 -0.87
C THR A 16 -0.59 -8.26 -2.33
N SER A 17 0.03 -9.03 -3.22
CA SER A 17 -0.15 -8.92 -4.66
C SER A 17 -0.36 -10.30 -5.26
N ALA A 18 -1.33 -10.43 -6.17
CA ALA A 18 -1.46 -11.65 -6.97
C ALA A 18 -0.33 -11.82 -8.00
N ALA A 19 0.50 -10.79 -8.22
CA ALA A 19 1.58 -10.82 -9.20
C ALA A 19 2.92 -11.33 -8.64
N PHE A 20 3.16 -11.21 -7.33
CA PHE A 20 4.40 -11.62 -6.67
C PHE A 20 4.18 -11.80 -5.16
N GLY A 21 4.96 -12.71 -4.55
CA GLY A 21 5.00 -12.87 -3.10
C GLY A 21 5.94 -11.87 -2.44
N ASN A 22 5.88 -11.74 -1.11
CA ASN A 22 6.80 -10.89 -0.35
C ASN A 22 8.26 -11.31 -0.59
N GLY A 23 9.14 -10.36 -0.92
CA GLY A 23 10.52 -10.61 -1.31
C GLY A 23 10.70 -11.33 -2.66
N GLY A 24 9.61 -11.58 -3.39
CA GLY A 24 9.63 -12.22 -4.71
C GLY A 24 9.98 -11.24 -5.83
N ILE A 25 10.29 -11.81 -7.00
CA ILE A 25 10.63 -11.02 -8.19
C ILE A 25 9.37 -10.35 -8.76
N ILE A 26 9.45 -9.05 -8.99
CA ILE A 26 8.43 -8.31 -9.74
C ILE A 26 8.63 -8.56 -11.23
N SER A 27 7.60 -9.10 -11.91
CA SER A 27 7.65 -9.36 -13.35
C SER A 27 7.95 -8.08 -14.14
N GLY A 28 8.80 -8.19 -15.17
CA GLY A 28 9.17 -7.07 -16.05
C GLY A 28 7.98 -6.34 -16.69
N LYS A 29 6.80 -6.97 -16.77
CA LYS A 29 5.54 -6.29 -17.17
C LYS A 29 5.28 -5.00 -16.37
N TYR A 30 5.65 -5.00 -15.10
CA TYR A 30 5.41 -3.91 -14.15
C TYR A 30 6.61 -2.95 -13.99
N THR A 31 7.71 -3.21 -14.69
CA THR A 31 8.92 -2.39 -14.65
C THR A 31 9.04 -1.54 -15.91
N CYS A 32 10.10 -0.74 -15.99
CA CYS A 32 10.45 0.02 -17.19
C CYS A 32 10.80 -0.85 -18.41
N ASP A 33 11.12 -2.14 -18.22
CA ASP A 33 11.41 -3.09 -19.31
C ASP A 33 10.13 -3.59 -20.01
N GLY A 34 8.96 -3.36 -19.40
CA GLY A 34 7.69 -3.84 -19.90
C GLY A 34 6.68 -2.72 -20.13
N LYS A 35 5.45 -2.94 -19.68
CA LYS A 35 4.35 -1.98 -19.91
C LYS A 35 4.36 -0.83 -18.91
N ASN A 36 5.22 -0.89 -17.88
CA ASN A 36 5.30 0.09 -16.81
C ASN A 36 3.92 0.41 -16.19
N VAL A 37 3.10 -0.64 -16.03
CA VAL A 37 1.79 -0.56 -15.37
C VAL A 37 1.93 -0.96 -13.91
N ASN A 38 0.99 -0.53 -13.08
CA ASN A 38 1.02 -0.83 -11.65
C ASN A 38 0.70 -2.32 -11.38
N PRO A 39 1.46 -3.03 -10.52
CA PRO A 39 1.01 -4.32 -9.98
C PRO A 39 -0.33 -4.22 -9.26
N PRO A 40 -1.15 -5.29 -9.29
CA PRO A 40 -2.33 -5.38 -8.45
C PRO A 40 -1.89 -5.44 -6.99
N LEU A 41 -2.50 -4.63 -6.12
CA LEU A 41 -2.28 -4.67 -4.69
C LEU A 41 -3.63 -4.89 -3.98
N ASP A 42 -3.63 -5.76 -2.99
CA ASP A 42 -4.77 -6.04 -2.13
C ASP A 42 -4.36 -5.73 -0.69
N VAL A 43 -5.18 -4.93 0.00
CA VAL A 43 -4.95 -4.51 1.39
C VAL A 43 -6.09 -5.02 2.25
N SER A 44 -5.75 -5.63 3.38
CA SER A 44 -6.68 -6.24 4.33
C SER A 44 -6.27 -5.94 5.77
N GLU A 45 -7.10 -6.33 6.74
CA GLU A 45 -6.94 -6.01 8.16
C GLU A 45 -6.97 -4.51 8.48
N ILE A 46 -7.64 -3.71 7.65
CA ILE A 46 -7.84 -2.27 7.84
C ILE A 46 -8.71 -2.02 9.09
N PRO A 47 -8.23 -1.23 10.07
CA PRO A 47 -9.03 -0.87 11.25
C PRO A 47 -10.34 -0.17 10.86
N LEU A 48 -11.42 -0.44 11.59
CA LEU A 48 -12.74 0.15 11.31
C LEU A 48 -12.74 1.68 11.46
N GLU A 49 -11.84 2.20 12.29
CA GLU A 49 -11.70 3.62 12.59
C GLU A 49 -10.90 4.36 11.49
N ALA A 50 -10.26 3.63 10.57
CA ALA A 50 -9.47 4.23 9.51
C ALA A 50 -10.38 4.97 8.51
N LYS A 51 -10.14 6.28 8.35
CA LYS A 51 -10.88 7.12 7.39
C LYS A 51 -10.33 7.05 5.98
N SER A 52 -9.02 6.88 5.86
CA SER A 52 -8.33 6.77 4.59
C SER A 52 -6.98 6.06 4.76
N LEU A 53 -6.41 5.64 3.64
CA LEU A 53 -5.12 4.98 3.54
C LEU A 53 -4.15 5.81 2.69
N VAL A 54 -2.87 5.53 2.88
CA VAL A 54 -1.76 6.04 2.07
C VAL A 54 -0.95 4.85 1.57
N LEU A 55 -0.55 4.88 0.31
CA LEU A 55 0.38 3.95 -0.32
C LEU A 55 1.67 4.70 -0.65
N ILE A 56 2.78 4.21 -0.08
CA ILE A 56 4.13 4.67 -0.34
C ILE A 56 4.89 3.47 -0.91
N VAL A 57 5.47 3.63 -2.10
CA VAL A 57 6.34 2.63 -2.71
C VAL A 57 7.70 3.28 -2.93
N GLU A 58 8.70 2.80 -2.22
CA GLU A 58 10.05 3.34 -2.21
C GLU A 58 11.07 2.25 -2.57
N ASP A 59 12.11 2.64 -3.30
CA ASP A 59 13.29 1.83 -3.59
C ASP A 59 14.49 2.42 -2.84
N PRO A 60 14.92 1.82 -1.71
CA PRO A 60 16.10 2.27 -0.97
C PRO A 60 17.42 1.91 -1.68
N ASP A 61 17.40 1.00 -2.67
CA ASP A 61 18.58 0.53 -3.38
C ASP A 61 18.91 1.42 -4.61
N ALA A 62 18.04 2.39 -4.93
CA ALA A 62 18.27 3.35 -5.99
C ALA A 62 19.56 4.14 -5.76
N LEU A 63 20.36 4.27 -6.83
CA LEU A 63 21.72 4.81 -6.76
C LEU A 63 21.75 6.24 -6.18
N GLY A 64 22.28 6.35 -4.96
CA GLY A 64 22.62 7.61 -4.31
C GLY A 64 21.60 8.11 -3.30
N LYS A 65 20.31 7.73 -3.37
CA LYS A 65 19.23 8.07 -2.42
C LYS A 65 18.03 7.14 -2.60
N THR A 66 17.21 6.96 -1.56
CA THR A 66 15.89 6.33 -1.67
C THR A 66 15.05 7.02 -2.74
N TRP A 67 14.48 6.23 -3.64
CA TRP A 67 13.61 6.73 -4.71
C TRP A 67 12.14 6.44 -4.40
N LEU A 68 11.31 7.48 -4.42
CA LEU A 68 9.86 7.36 -4.27
C LEU A 68 9.23 7.03 -5.63
N HIS A 69 8.84 5.76 -5.82
CA HIS A 69 8.14 5.35 -7.03
C HIS A 69 6.71 5.89 -7.04
N TRP A 70 5.95 5.62 -5.97
CA TRP A 70 4.55 6.04 -5.86
C TRP A 70 4.24 6.66 -4.51
N LEU A 71 3.43 7.71 -4.55
CA LEU A 71 2.76 8.30 -3.40
C LEU A 71 1.31 8.53 -3.76
N VAL A 72 0.42 7.77 -3.12
CA VAL A 72 -1.03 7.88 -3.30
C VAL A 72 -1.65 8.02 -1.92
N TRP A 73 -2.46 9.05 -1.72
CA TRP A 73 -3.09 9.33 -0.42
C TRP A 73 -4.58 9.53 -0.56
N ASN A 74 -5.25 9.58 0.58
CA ASN A 74 -6.71 9.71 0.68
C ASN A 74 -7.45 8.58 -0.05
N ILE A 75 -6.85 7.38 -0.06
CA ILE A 75 -7.50 6.18 -0.57
C ILE A 75 -8.59 5.82 0.43
N LEU A 76 -9.82 5.65 -0.03
CA LEU A 76 -10.93 5.27 0.86
C LEU A 76 -10.62 3.91 1.51
N SER A 77 -10.72 3.85 2.84
CA SER A 77 -10.45 2.63 3.62
C SER A 77 -11.38 1.47 3.29
N CYS A 78 -12.52 1.73 2.63
CA CYS A 78 -13.45 0.71 2.16
C CYS A 78 -13.02 0.03 0.85
N ILE A 79 -11.98 0.51 0.14
CA ILE A 79 -11.53 -0.09 -1.12
C ILE A 79 -10.72 -1.34 -0.79
N ILE A 80 -11.37 -2.51 -0.84
CA ILE A 80 -10.81 -3.81 -0.43
C ILE A 80 -10.11 -4.56 -1.58
N SER A 81 -10.17 -4.05 -2.81
CA SER A 81 -9.41 -4.57 -3.96
C SER A 81 -9.56 -3.60 -5.13
N TRP A 82 -8.49 -3.35 -5.89
CA TRP A 82 -8.51 -2.45 -7.06
C TRP A 82 -9.37 -2.98 -8.23
N LYS A 83 -10.13 -4.07 -8.02
CA LYS A 83 -11.08 -4.63 -8.98
C LYS A 83 -12.52 -4.13 -8.83
N THR A 84 -12.92 -3.52 -7.71
CA THR A 84 -14.31 -3.08 -7.53
C THR A 84 -14.37 -1.73 -6.82
N GLN A 85 -14.96 -0.76 -7.50
CA GLN A 85 -15.21 0.59 -7.03
C GLN A 85 -16.15 0.53 -5.80
N CYS A 86 -15.74 1.17 -4.69
CA CYS A 86 -16.59 1.33 -3.52
C CYS A 86 -17.86 2.09 -3.89
N LEU A 87 -18.98 1.40 -4.07
CA LEU A 87 -20.31 1.98 -4.03
C LEU A 87 -20.68 2.23 -2.57
N ALA A 88 -20.16 3.29 -1.97
CA ALA A 88 -20.65 3.77 -0.68
C ALA A 88 -20.22 5.22 -0.41
N LEU A 89 -20.70 6.16 -1.22
CA LEU A 89 -21.05 7.53 -0.83
C LEU A 89 -22.12 8.02 -1.83
N LYS A 90 -23.36 7.58 -1.63
CA LYS A 90 -24.51 8.38 -2.01
C LYS A 90 -25.19 8.78 -0.71
N GLU A 91 -25.11 10.08 -0.42
CA GLU A 91 -26.12 10.74 0.43
C GLU A 91 -27.52 10.52 -0.16
#